data_AF-A0A7S3G1Y6-F1
#
_entry.id   AF-A0A7S3G1Y6-F1
#
_cell.length_a   1.000
_cell.length_b   1.000
_cell.length_c   1.000
_cell.angle_alpha   90.00
_cell.angle_beta   90.00
_cell.angle_gamma   90.00
#
_symmetry.space_group_name_H-M   'P 1'
#
loop_
_entity.id
_entity.type
_entity.pdbx_description
1 polymer ?
#
loop_
_entity_poly.entity_id
_entity_poly.type
_entity_poly.pdbx_seq_one_letter_code
_entity_poly.pdbx_strand_id
1 'polypeptide(L)'
;RSALWVFCDCADMARSGTEKPFILFLSLFFAIFACVAIVVLAVAAQTSPSSSSPSSPTSSEDKEEYTILVSLDGFRHDYFDIHPGKAPTLESFRRDGVYADRMVPIFPSKTFPNHWSIVTGLNAESHGIVANSFYDPVFDEEFHLWSTRAVRNASWWGGEPIWAAAEKSGLTTACYYWPGSEAPVGGVRPTYYKAFDGSVPLSTRVDGVLNWLALNKTARPSFVTLYMESVDHQVGTGNPPPALT
;
A
#
# COMPACT_ATOMS: atom_id res chain seq x y z
N ARG A 1 1.15 13.85 -12.93
CA ARG A 1 2.59 13.67 -13.24
C ARG A 1 3.24 15.04 -13.40
N SER A 2 3.95 15.51 -12.38
CA SER A 2 4.90 16.65 -12.32
C SER A 2 5.25 16.78 -10.82
N ALA A 3 6.47 17.05 -10.36
CA ALA A 3 7.53 17.87 -10.92
C ALA A 3 8.92 17.35 -10.52
N LEU A 4 9.89 17.60 -11.40
CA LEU A 4 11.34 17.48 -11.19
C LEU A 4 11.86 18.87 -10.79
N TRP A 5 12.57 18.98 -9.67
CA TRP A 5 13.25 20.20 -9.26
C TRP A 5 14.75 20.05 -9.54
N VAL A 6 15.31 20.97 -10.34
CA VAL A 6 16.76 21.16 -10.49
C VAL A 6 17.04 22.64 -10.22
N PHE A 7 17.78 22.93 -9.15
CA PHE A 7 18.41 24.23 -8.95
C PHE A 7 19.88 24.11 -9.34
N CYS A 8 20.31 24.96 -10.26
CA CYS A 8 21.71 25.17 -10.61
C CYS A 8 22.05 26.59 -10.13
N ASP A 9 22.87 26.69 -9.09
CA ASP A 9 23.39 27.96 -8.60
C ASP A 9 24.75 28.21 -9.26
N CYS A 10 24.83 29.26 -10.07
CA CYS A 10 26.05 29.70 -10.71
C CYS A 10 25.97 31.21 -10.91
N ALA A 11 26.53 31.96 -9.96
CA ALA A 11 26.86 33.36 -10.19
C ALA A 11 28.06 33.74 -9.34
N ASP A 12 29.24 33.59 -9.93
CA ASP A 12 30.41 34.37 -9.55
C ASP A 12 31.05 34.89 -10.84
N MET A 13 30.86 36.16 -11.16
CA MET A 13 31.76 36.87 -12.06
C MET A 13 31.80 38.37 -11.78
N ALA A 14 33.04 38.85 -11.68
CA ALA A 14 33.46 40.10 -11.09
C ALA A 14 33.33 41.34 -11.99
N ARG A 15 33.33 42.50 -11.30
CA ARG A 15 33.96 43.81 -11.61
C ARG A 15 34.23 44.17 -13.08
N SER A 16 33.71 45.32 -13.53
CA SER A 16 34.52 46.53 -13.83
C SER A 16 33.67 47.61 -14.53
N GLY A 17 33.99 48.87 -14.25
CA GLY A 17 33.15 50.03 -14.52
C GLY A 17 33.02 50.44 -15.98
N THR A 18 31.77 50.63 -16.40
CA THR A 18 31.31 51.75 -17.25
C THR A 18 29.86 52.04 -16.83
N GLU A 19 29.59 53.18 -16.19
CA GLU A 19 28.27 53.45 -15.56
C GLU A 19 27.15 53.86 -16.55
N LYS A 20 27.50 54.14 -17.81
CA LYS A 20 26.53 54.61 -18.82
C LYS A 20 25.62 53.52 -19.43
N PRO A 21 26.08 52.29 -19.74
CA PRO A 21 25.16 51.22 -20.15
C PRO A 21 24.27 50.74 -19.00
N PHE A 22 24.73 50.83 -17.74
CA PHE A 22 23.96 50.33 -16.58
C PHE A 22 22.71 51.16 -16.31
N ILE A 23 22.79 52.50 -16.39
CA ILE A 23 21.62 53.37 -16.17
C ILE A 23 20.59 53.22 -17.29
N LEU A 24 21.02 53.07 -18.55
CA LEU A 24 20.12 52.78 -19.67
C LEU A 24 19.45 51.41 -19.51
N PHE A 25 20.20 50.37 -19.14
CA PHE A 25 19.63 49.06 -18.83
C PHE A 25 18.65 49.10 -17.66
N LEU A 26 18.97 49.81 -16.58
CA LEU A 26 18.10 49.93 -15.41
C LEU A 26 16.81 50.69 -15.76
N SER A 27 16.91 51.77 -16.53
CA SER A 27 15.74 52.55 -16.98
C SER A 27 14.83 51.75 -17.92
N LEU A 28 15.40 50.94 -18.83
CA LEU A 28 14.64 50.05 -19.70
C LEU A 28 14.01 48.91 -18.90
N PHE A 29 14.71 48.39 -17.89
CA PHE A 29 14.21 47.34 -17.01
C PHE A 29 13.02 47.82 -16.16
N PHE A 30 13.11 49.02 -15.57
CA PHE A 30 11.99 49.64 -14.85
C PHE A 30 10.82 49.99 -15.76
N ALA A 31 11.07 50.46 -16.99
CA ALA A 31 10.02 50.71 -17.98
C ALA A 31 9.30 49.42 -18.40
N ILE A 32 10.04 48.33 -18.63
CA ILE A 32 9.46 47.01 -18.94
C ILE A 32 8.66 46.49 -17.75
N PHE A 33 9.17 46.58 -16.53
CA PHE A 33 8.44 46.15 -15.33
C PHE A 33 7.17 46.95 -15.11
N ALA A 34 7.19 48.26 -15.34
CA ALA A 34 6.01 49.11 -15.25
C ALA A 34 4.98 48.74 -16.33
N CYS A 35 5.40 48.49 -17.57
CA CYS A 35 4.52 48.03 -18.64
C CYS A 35 3.91 46.65 -18.34
N VAL A 36 4.71 45.71 -17.81
CA VAL A 36 4.22 44.38 -17.41
C VAL A 36 3.23 44.49 -16.25
N ALA A 37 3.51 45.33 -15.25
CA ALA A 37 2.59 45.55 -14.13
C ALA A 37 1.26 46.17 -14.57
N ILE A 38 1.28 47.12 -15.52
CA ILE A 38 0.07 47.73 -16.09
C ILE A 38 -0.73 46.70 -16.89
N VAL A 39 -0.06 45.83 -17.68
CA VAL A 39 -0.74 44.75 -18.41
C VAL A 39 -1.34 43.72 -17.45
N VAL A 40 -0.63 43.32 -16.38
CA VAL A 40 -1.15 42.40 -15.36
C VAL A 40 -2.37 43.00 -14.65
N LEU A 41 -2.34 44.29 -14.30
CA LEU A 41 -3.48 44.97 -13.69
C LEU A 41 -4.66 45.13 -14.67
N ALA A 42 -4.40 45.41 -15.96
CA ALA A 42 -5.44 45.50 -16.99
C ALA A 42 -6.07 44.13 -17.31
N VAL A 43 -5.31 43.03 -17.20
CA VAL A 43 -5.83 41.66 -17.33
C VAL A 43 -6.63 41.27 -16.08
N ALA A 44 -6.16 41.62 -14.88
CA ALA A 44 -6.89 41.37 -13.63
C ALA A 44 -8.21 42.17 -13.54
N ALA A 45 -8.28 43.36 -14.17
CA ALA A 45 -9.50 44.17 -14.21
C ALA A 45 -10.54 43.68 -15.24
N GLN A 46 -10.16 42.83 -16.20
CA GLN A 46 -11.07 42.29 -17.22
C GLN A 46 -11.60 40.89 -16.90
N THR A 47 -11.06 40.23 -15.89
CA THR A 47 -11.65 39.00 -15.35
C THR A 47 -12.75 39.36 -14.37
N SER A 48 -13.95 39.61 -14.90
CA SER A 48 -15.16 39.49 -14.08
C SER A 48 -15.19 38.08 -13.53
N PRO A 49 -15.35 37.86 -12.20
CA PRO A 49 -15.57 36.52 -11.69
C PRO A 49 -16.95 36.11 -12.20
N SER A 50 -16.99 35.39 -13.31
CA SER A 50 -18.15 34.61 -13.68
C SER A 50 -18.41 33.68 -12.51
N SER A 51 -19.42 33.99 -11.73
CA SER A 51 -19.98 33.12 -10.70
C SER A 51 -20.63 31.92 -11.38
N SER A 52 -19.80 31.05 -11.96
CA SER A 52 -20.17 29.65 -12.13
C SER A 52 -20.15 29.09 -10.71
N SER A 53 -21.31 29.05 -10.08
CA SER A 53 -21.55 28.14 -8.97
C SER A 53 -20.90 26.80 -9.34
N PRO A 54 -20.08 26.18 -8.46
CA PRO A 54 -19.67 24.81 -8.72
C PRO A 54 -20.98 24.04 -8.80
N SER A 55 -21.35 23.61 -10.00
CA SER A 55 -22.32 22.54 -10.17
C SER A 55 -21.80 21.44 -9.27
N SER A 56 -22.54 21.15 -8.20
CA SER A 56 -22.31 20.00 -7.33
C SER A 56 -21.88 18.86 -8.23
N PRO A 57 -20.77 18.15 -7.92
CA PRO A 57 -20.48 16.94 -8.66
C PRO A 57 -21.77 16.14 -8.63
N THR A 58 -22.31 15.90 -9.83
CA THR A 58 -23.40 14.96 -10.04
C THR A 58 -22.98 13.76 -9.24
N SER A 59 -23.75 13.41 -8.20
CA SER A 59 -23.45 12.29 -7.33
C SER A 59 -23.13 11.12 -8.24
N SER A 60 -21.84 10.82 -8.41
CA SER A 60 -21.43 9.47 -8.67
C SER A 60 -22.19 8.70 -7.62
N GLU A 61 -23.07 7.79 -8.03
CA GLU A 61 -23.44 6.73 -7.11
C GLU A 61 -22.12 6.28 -6.48
N ASP A 62 -21.96 6.50 -5.18
CA ASP A 62 -20.73 6.19 -4.46
C ASP A 62 -20.51 4.70 -4.70
N LYS A 63 -19.71 4.40 -5.72
CA LYS A 63 -19.48 3.03 -6.14
C LYS A 63 -18.61 2.48 -5.03
N GLU A 64 -19.24 1.70 -4.18
CA GLU A 64 -18.54 1.12 -3.04
C GLU A 64 -17.51 0.14 -3.58
N GLU A 65 -16.25 0.55 -3.52
CA GLU A 65 -15.13 -0.29 -3.91
C GLU A 65 -14.69 -1.09 -2.69
N TYR A 66 -14.82 -2.41 -2.82
CA TYR A 66 -14.35 -3.37 -1.84
C TYR A 66 -13.03 -3.96 -2.33
N THR A 67 -12.02 -4.01 -1.46
CA THR A 67 -10.74 -4.62 -1.77
C THR A 67 -10.55 -5.88 -0.96
N ILE A 68 -10.26 -6.99 -1.65
CA ILE A 68 -9.92 -8.27 -1.03
C ILE A 68 -8.48 -8.62 -1.41
N LEU A 69 -7.60 -8.69 -0.42
CA LEU A 69 -6.23 -9.14 -0.55
C LEU A 69 -6.13 -10.62 -0.17
N VAL A 70 -5.96 -11.48 -1.18
CA VAL A 70 -5.80 -12.93 -0.96
C VAL A 70 -4.33 -13.31 -1.12
N SER A 71 -3.77 -13.97 -0.12
CA SER A 71 -2.42 -14.54 -0.16
C SER A 71 -2.49 -16.06 -0.20
N LEU A 72 -1.84 -16.64 -1.20
CA LEU A 72 -1.59 -18.08 -1.33
C LEU A 72 -0.11 -18.31 -0.97
N ASP A 73 0.18 -18.75 0.25
CA ASP A 73 1.56 -18.88 0.72
C ASP A 73 2.31 -19.95 -0.09
N GLY A 74 3.56 -19.63 -0.44
CA GLY A 74 4.40 -20.48 -1.29
C GLY A 74 3.96 -20.59 -2.76
N PHE A 75 3.00 -19.79 -3.23
CA PHE A 75 2.56 -19.81 -4.64
C PHE A 75 3.60 -19.15 -5.55
N ARG A 76 4.42 -19.97 -6.22
CA ARG A 76 5.50 -19.51 -7.10
C ARG A 76 4.96 -19.03 -8.45
N HIS A 77 5.61 -18.02 -9.03
CA HIS A 77 5.15 -17.36 -10.25
C HIS A 77 4.96 -18.29 -11.48
N ASP A 78 5.74 -19.37 -11.57
CA ASP A 78 5.75 -20.30 -12.71
C ASP A 78 4.78 -21.50 -12.55
N TYR A 79 3.98 -21.55 -11.48
CA TYR A 79 3.05 -22.67 -11.23
C TYR A 79 1.98 -22.84 -12.32
N PHE A 80 1.52 -21.77 -12.94
CA PHE A 80 0.62 -21.88 -14.09
C PHE A 80 1.27 -22.55 -15.31
N ASP A 81 2.58 -22.37 -15.47
CA ASP A 81 3.32 -22.89 -16.63
C ASP A 81 3.72 -24.35 -16.42
N ILE A 82 4.15 -24.72 -15.19
CA ILE A 82 4.56 -26.09 -14.87
C ILE A 82 3.37 -27.02 -14.54
N HIS A 83 2.22 -26.45 -14.18
CA HIS A 83 1.00 -27.19 -13.80
C HIS A 83 -0.27 -26.63 -14.48
N PRO A 84 -0.31 -26.59 -15.83
CA PRO A 84 -1.43 -25.99 -16.55
C PRO A 84 -2.74 -26.73 -16.28
N GLY A 85 -3.82 -25.97 -16.09
CA GLY A 85 -5.17 -26.46 -15.83
C GLY A 85 -5.42 -26.95 -14.41
N LYS A 86 -4.45 -26.80 -13.48
CA LYS A 86 -4.61 -27.24 -12.08
C LYS A 86 -5.30 -26.23 -11.18
N ALA A 87 -5.41 -24.98 -11.61
CA ALA A 87 -6.08 -23.91 -10.89
C ALA A 87 -6.94 -23.08 -11.86
N PRO A 88 -8.00 -23.66 -12.47
CA PRO A 88 -8.75 -23.03 -13.55
C PRO A 88 -9.35 -21.67 -13.18
N THR A 89 -9.77 -21.50 -11.92
CA THR A 89 -10.27 -20.23 -11.39
C THR A 89 -9.18 -19.17 -11.29
N LEU A 90 -7.98 -19.52 -10.84
CA LEU A 90 -6.84 -18.57 -10.79
C LEU A 90 -6.32 -18.26 -12.21
N GLU A 91 -6.32 -19.25 -13.10
CA GLU A 91 -5.98 -19.07 -14.51
C GLU A 91 -6.97 -18.14 -15.21
N SER A 92 -8.26 -18.18 -14.87
CA SER A 92 -9.23 -17.20 -15.40
C SER A 92 -8.92 -15.79 -14.91
N PHE A 93 -8.54 -15.60 -13.65
CA PHE A 93 -8.10 -14.28 -13.17
C PHE A 93 -6.85 -13.77 -13.91
N ARG A 94 -5.89 -14.65 -14.20
CA ARG A 94 -4.71 -14.30 -15.01
C ARG A 94 -5.08 -13.89 -16.44
N ARG A 95 -6.03 -14.58 -17.07
CA ARG A 95 -6.45 -14.33 -18.45
C ARG A 95 -7.32 -13.08 -18.59
N ASP A 96 -8.27 -12.91 -17.67
CA ASP A 96 -9.36 -11.95 -17.79
C ASP A 96 -9.08 -10.67 -16.96
N GLY A 97 -8.07 -10.68 -16.09
CA GLY A 97 -7.67 -9.58 -15.22
C GLY A 97 -6.29 -8.99 -15.53
N VAL A 98 -5.74 -8.25 -14.56
CA VAL A 98 -4.37 -7.72 -14.62
C VAL A 98 -3.43 -8.72 -13.97
N TYR A 99 -2.34 -9.04 -14.66
CA TYR A 99 -1.36 -10.02 -14.22
C TYR A 99 0.06 -9.47 -14.41
N ALA A 100 0.95 -9.81 -13.47
CA ALA A 100 2.38 -9.50 -13.54
C ALA A 100 3.18 -10.80 -13.67
N ASP A 101 4.26 -10.80 -14.44
CA ASP A 101 5.09 -11.99 -14.68
C ASP A 101 5.61 -12.63 -13.39
N ARG A 102 5.94 -11.80 -12.39
CA ARG A 102 6.30 -12.22 -11.03
C ARG A 102 6.24 -11.07 -10.04
N MET A 103 6.06 -11.40 -8.76
CA MET A 103 6.32 -10.51 -7.64
C MET A 103 7.68 -10.89 -7.02
N VAL A 104 8.57 -9.92 -6.84
CA VAL A 104 9.88 -10.16 -6.21
C VAL A 104 9.71 -9.99 -4.69
N PRO A 105 9.97 -11.03 -3.88
CA PRO A 105 9.88 -10.92 -2.43
C PRO A 105 11.04 -10.09 -1.87
N ILE A 106 10.86 -9.54 -0.68
CA ILE A 106 11.98 -9.00 0.10
C ILE A 106 12.89 -10.14 0.60
N PHE A 107 14.12 -9.80 0.97
CA PHE A 107 14.99 -10.72 1.68
C PHE A 107 14.79 -10.59 3.21
N PRO A 108 14.69 -11.72 3.95
CA PRO A 108 14.64 -13.10 3.47
C PRO A 108 13.25 -13.46 2.90
N SER A 109 13.21 -14.39 1.94
CA SER A 109 11.98 -14.90 1.33
C SER A 109 11.23 -15.87 2.27
N LYS A 110 10.79 -15.36 3.42
CA LYS A 110 10.04 -16.07 4.46
C LYS A 110 8.64 -15.47 4.62
N THR A 111 7.69 -16.28 5.10
CA THR A 111 6.28 -15.93 5.28
C THR A 111 6.09 -14.61 6.03
N PHE A 112 6.50 -14.52 7.30
CA PHE A 112 6.17 -13.37 8.15
C PHE A 112 6.81 -12.07 7.66
N PRO A 113 8.12 -12.03 7.31
CA PRO A 113 8.72 -10.83 6.73
C PRO A 113 7.97 -10.34 5.49
N ASN A 114 7.72 -11.20 4.50
CA ASN A 114 7.10 -10.78 3.25
C ASN A 114 5.63 -10.38 3.40
N HIS A 115 4.83 -11.12 4.18
CA HIS A 115 3.43 -10.76 4.41
C HIS A 115 3.30 -9.43 5.13
N TRP A 116 4.23 -9.11 6.04
CA TRP A 116 4.27 -7.82 6.71
C TRP A 116 4.73 -6.70 5.76
N SER A 117 5.72 -6.96 4.90
CA SER A 117 6.13 -6.00 3.86
C SER A 117 4.99 -5.66 2.89
N ILE A 118 4.19 -6.66 2.47
CA ILE A 118 3.06 -6.43 1.55
C ILE A 118 2.08 -5.40 2.10
N VAL A 119 1.82 -5.43 3.41
CA VAL A 119 0.78 -4.58 4.03
C VAL A 119 1.32 -3.29 4.62
N THR A 120 2.64 -3.13 4.74
CA THR A 120 3.28 -1.91 5.26
C THR A 120 4.06 -1.13 4.20
N GLY A 121 4.46 -1.78 3.10
CA GLY A 121 5.37 -1.21 2.10
C GLY A 121 6.83 -1.08 2.58
N LEU A 122 7.19 -1.71 3.70
CA LEU A 122 8.51 -1.60 4.33
C LEU A 122 9.34 -2.87 4.12
N ASN A 123 10.67 -2.74 4.14
CA ASN A 123 11.60 -3.87 4.21
C ASN A 123 11.71 -4.42 5.63
N ALA A 124 12.21 -5.66 5.76
CA ALA A 124 12.46 -6.36 7.02
C ALA A 124 13.17 -5.51 8.08
N GLU A 125 14.24 -4.83 7.67
CA GLU A 125 15.05 -3.96 8.54
C GLU A 125 14.27 -2.75 9.09
N SER A 126 13.24 -2.29 8.39
CA SER A 126 12.44 -1.13 8.78
C SER A 126 11.22 -1.51 9.62
N HIS A 127 10.60 -2.66 9.32
CA HIS A 127 9.39 -3.10 10.03
C HIS A 127 9.65 -4.10 11.17
N GLY A 128 10.89 -4.51 11.40
CA GLY A 128 11.32 -5.30 12.56
C GLY A 128 11.13 -6.82 12.44
N ILE A 129 10.17 -7.29 11.66
CA ILE A 129 9.97 -8.74 11.41
C ILE A 129 11.02 -9.27 10.42
N VAL A 130 12.20 -9.63 10.92
CA VAL A 130 13.36 -10.03 10.08
C VAL A 130 13.40 -11.51 9.71
N ALA A 131 12.71 -12.36 10.47
CA ALA A 131 12.60 -13.79 10.20
C ALA A 131 11.32 -14.37 10.83
N ASN A 132 11.04 -15.63 10.53
CA ASN A 132 9.98 -16.40 11.18
C ASN A 132 10.31 -16.76 12.64
N SER A 133 11.60 -16.71 12.99
CA SER A 133 12.11 -16.81 14.37
C SER A 133 13.43 -16.06 14.48
N PHE A 134 13.58 -15.24 15.52
CA PHE A 134 14.77 -14.45 15.79
C PHE A 134 14.79 -13.96 17.24
N TYR A 135 15.96 -13.59 17.74
CA TYR A 135 16.15 -12.99 19.07
C TYR A 135 16.41 -11.49 18.92
N ASP A 136 15.85 -10.68 19.81
CA ASP A 136 16.14 -9.26 19.90
C ASP A 136 16.90 -8.95 21.21
N PRO A 137 18.14 -8.42 21.14
CA PRO A 137 18.97 -8.15 22.31
C PRO A 137 18.51 -6.94 23.14
N VAL A 138 17.65 -6.06 22.59
CA VAL A 138 17.10 -4.91 23.31
C VAL A 138 15.89 -5.34 24.13
N PHE A 139 15.04 -6.21 23.56
CA PHE A 139 13.91 -6.80 24.29
C PHE A 139 14.34 -7.94 25.22
N ASP A 140 15.50 -8.53 24.96
CA ASP A 140 15.97 -9.78 25.59
C ASP A 140 14.92 -10.90 25.49
N GLU A 141 14.31 -11.01 24.31
CA GLU A 141 13.25 -11.97 24.03
C GLU A 141 13.41 -12.61 22.64
N GLU A 142 12.82 -13.79 22.47
CA GLU A 142 12.70 -14.46 21.18
C GLU A 142 11.33 -14.25 20.55
N PHE A 143 11.34 -13.85 19.28
CA PHE A 143 10.19 -13.95 18.41
C PHE A 143 10.15 -15.33 17.75
N HIS A 144 8.96 -15.93 17.71
CA HIS A 144 8.71 -17.15 16.97
C HIS A 144 7.27 -17.15 16.48
N LEU A 145 7.05 -17.48 15.20
CA LEU A 145 5.74 -17.36 14.55
C LEU A 145 4.64 -18.21 15.22
N TRP A 146 5.01 -19.32 15.87
CA TRP A 146 4.08 -20.20 16.57
C TRP A 146 3.82 -19.77 18.02
N SER A 147 4.49 -18.72 18.50
CA SER A 147 4.28 -18.17 19.84
C SER A 147 3.16 -17.14 19.81
N THR A 148 1.97 -17.53 20.30
CA THR A 148 0.82 -16.63 20.45
C THR A 148 1.16 -15.36 21.24
N ARG A 149 2.06 -15.47 22.23
CA ARG A 149 2.55 -14.33 23.02
C ARG A 149 3.35 -13.36 22.15
N ALA A 150 4.28 -13.87 21.34
CA ALA A 150 5.12 -13.03 20.49
C ALA A 150 4.30 -12.38 19.37
N VAL A 151 3.50 -13.15 18.63
CA VAL A 151 2.74 -12.63 17.48
C VAL A 151 1.69 -11.60 17.86
N ARG A 152 1.18 -11.62 19.12
CA ARG A 152 0.21 -10.64 19.62
C ARG A 152 0.86 -9.44 20.32
N ASN A 153 2.16 -9.48 20.60
CA ASN A 153 2.87 -8.35 21.18
C ASN A 153 3.21 -7.33 20.08
N ALA A 154 2.50 -6.20 20.09
CA ALA A 154 2.66 -5.13 19.10
C ALA A 154 4.09 -4.56 19.00
N SER A 155 4.90 -4.70 20.04
CA SER A 155 6.28 -4.17 20.09
C SER A 155 7.20 -4.79 19.04
N TRP A 156 6.89 -6.00 18.55
CA TRP A 156 7.63 -6.66 17.48
C TRP A 156 7.31 -6.10 16.09
N TRP A 157 6.17 -5.45 15.93
CA TRP A 157 5.60 -5.08 14.64
C TRP A 157 5.80 -3.58 14.39
N GLY A 158 6.85 -3.25 13.65
CA GLY A 158 7.11 -1.88 13.19
C GLY A 158 6.25 -1.50 11.98
N GLY A 159 6.13 -0.19 11.73
CA GLY A 159 5.37 0.37 10.61
C GLY A 159 3.86 0.46 10.87
N GLU A 160 3.12 0.87 9.84
CA GLU A 160 1.65 0.94 9.86
C GLU A 160 1.10 -0.01 8.80
N PRO A 161 0.37 -1.08 9.18
CA PRO A 161 -0.27 -1.94 8.21
C PRO A 161 -1.48 -1.24 7.59
N ILE A 162 -1.78 -1.58 6.33
CA ILE A 162 -2.84 -0.94 5.54
C ILE A 162 -4.22 -0.97 6.22
N TRP A 163 -4.54 -2.03 6.97
CA TRP A 163 -5.79 -2.08 7.72
C TRP A 163 -5.82 -1.04 8.86
N ALA A 164 -4.71 -0.80 9.55
CA ALA A 164 -4.65 0.22 10.60
C ALA A 164 -4.80 1.63 10.01
N ALA A 165 -4.18 1.90 8.86
CA ALA A 165 -4.36 3.15 8.13
C ALA A 165 -5.82 3.35 7.66
N ALA A 166 -6.46 2.29 7.18
CA ALA A 166 -7.86 2.30 6.74
C ALA A 166 -8.82 2.54 7.93
N GLU A 167 -8.64 1.85 9.06
CA GLU A 167 -9.42 2.04 10.29
C GLU A 167 -9.29 3.48 10.84
N LYS A 168 -8.07 4.03 10.85
CA LYS A 168 -7.83 5.44 11.22
C LYS A 168 -8.52 6.44 10.28
N SER A 169 -8.78 6.03 9.04
CA SER A 169 -9.51 6.81 8.05
C SER A 169 -11.02 6.58 8.09
N GLY A 170 -11.52 5.81 9.07
CA GLY A 170 -12.94 5.53 9.26
C GLY A 170 -13.50 4.38 8.41
N LEU A 171 -12.63 3.56 7.80
CA LEU A 171 -13.05 2.37 7.04
C LEU A 171 -13.02 1.12 7.91
N THR A 172 -14.09 0.34 7.86
CA THR A 172 -14.16 -0.98 8.50
C THR A 172 -13.25 -1.97 7.75
N THR A 173 -12.43 -2.72 8.47
CA THR A 173 -11.54 -3.73 7.87
C THR A 173 -11.71 -5.11 8.50
N ALA A 174 -11.34 -6.14 7.74
CA ALA A 174 -11.39 -7.52 8.22
C ALA A 174 -10.14 -8.33 7.83
N CYS A 175 -9.58 -9.09 8.76
CA CYS A 175 -8.41 -9.94 8.51
C CYS A 175 -8.65 -11.39 8.91
N TYR A 176 -8.66 -12.28 7.92
CA TYR A 176 -8.62 -13.72 8.14
C TYR A 176 -7.17 -14.21 8.03
N TYR A 177 -6.53 -14.38 9.19
CA TYR A 177 -5.21 -15.03 9.37
C TYR A 177 -3.99 -14.31 8.78
N TRP A 178 -4.10 -13.03 8.44
CA TRP A 178 -2.92 -12.31 7.95
C TRP A 178 -1.86 -12.15 9.06
N PRO A 179 -0.57 -12.45 8.82
CA PRO A 179 0.49 -12.26 9.81
C PRO A 179 0.49 -10.83 10.38
N GLY A 180 0.40 -10.74 11.71
CA GLY A 180 0.34 -9.47 12.44
C GLY A 180 -1.06 -8.90 12.67
N SER A 181 -2.12 -9.45 12.06
CA SER A 181 -3.48 -8.94 12.26
C SER A 181 -4.02 -9.13 13.69
N GLU A 182 -3.41 -10.02 14.48
CA GLU A 182 -3.78 -10.25 15.89
C GLU A 182 -3.13 -9.25 16.87
N ALA A 183 -2.10 -8.53 16.43
CA ALA A 183 -1.41 -7.53 17.22
C ALA A 183 -2.11 -6.16 17.10
N PRO A 184 -2.28 -5.41 18.19
CA PRO A 184 -2.81 -4.05 18.15
C PRO A 184 -1.71 -3.04 17.73
N VAL A 185 -1.22 -3.16 16.49
CA VAL A 185 -0.12 -2.33 15.97
C VAL A 185 -0.52 -0.87 15.92
N GLY A 186 0.27 0.00 16.55
CA GLY A 186 -0.09 1.43 16.71
C GLY A 186 -1.38 1.65 17.49
N GLY A 187 -1.78 0.69 18.35
CA GLY A 187 -3.03 0.72 19.12
C GLY A 187 -4.27 0.33 18.33
N VAL A 188 -4.14 -0.09 17.07
CA VAL A 188 -5.25 -0.38 16.17
C VAL A 188 -5.24 -1.85 15.76
N ARG A 189 -6.41 -2.48 15.72
CA ARG A 189 -6.65 -3.79 15.11
C ARG A 189 -7.67 -3.63 13.98
N PRO A 190 -7.71 -4.56 13.02
CA PRO A 190 -8.86 -4.68 12.14
C PRO A 190 -10.15 -4.83 12.97
N THR A 191 -11.25 -4.20 12.54
CA THR A 191 -12.57 -4.31 13.18
C THR A 191 -12.97 -5.78 13.33
N TYR A 192 -12.75 -6.59 12.30
CA TYR A 192 -12.92 -8.04 12.37
C TYR A 192 -11.59 -8.74 12.16
N TYR A 193 -11.24 -9.69 13.03
CA TYR A 193 -10.10 -10.55 12.77
C TYR A 193 -10.32 -11.95 13.33
N LYS A 194 -9.56 -12.91 12.80
CA LYS A 194 -9.51 -14.27 13.32
C LYS A 194 -8.12 -14.59 13.83
N ALA A 195 -8.05 -15.11 15.06
CA ALA A 195 -6.82 -15.65 15.60
C ALA A 195 -6.42 -16.91 14.84
N PHE A 196 -5.15 -17.04 14.46
CA PHE A 196 -4.67 -18.15 13.66
C PHE A 196 -4.96 -19.49 14.32
N ASP A 197 -5.57 -20.39 13.56
CA ASP A 197 -5.78 -21.79 13.91
C ASP A 197 -5.62 -22.63 12.64
N GLY A 198 -4.48 -23.30 12.53
CA GLY A 198 -4.14 -24.11 11.36
C GLY A 198 -5.03 -25.34 11.17
N SER A 199 -5.87 -25.69 12.15
CA SER A 199 -6.85 -26.77 12.01
C SER A 199 -8.11 -26.37 11.23
N VAL A 200 -8.35 -25.06 11.05
CA VAL A 200 -9.56 -24.57 10.38
C VAL A 200 -9.47 -24.81 8.87
N PRO A 201 -10.42 -25.54 8.26
CA PRO A 201 -10.42 -25.82 6.83
C PRO A 201 -10.50 -24.55 5.99
N LEU A 202 -9.89 -24.60 4.80
CA LEU A 202 -9.85 -23.48 3.87
C LEU A 202 -11.24 -22.94 3.50
N SER A 203 -12.20 -23.83 3.22
CA SER A 203 -13.58 -23.48 2.89
C SER A 203 -14.25 -22.65 3.99
N THR A 204 -14.04 -23.01 5.26
CA THR A 204 -14.55 -22.25 6.42
C THR A 204 -14.00 -20.83 6.49
N ARG A 205 -12.78 -20.61 5.98
CA ARG A 205 -12.17 -19.26 5.92
C ARG A 205 -12.80 -18.43 4.81
N VAL A 206 -12.99 -19.04 3.64
CA VAL A 206 -13.70 -18.41 2.51
C VAL A 206 -15.13 -18.05 2.93
N ASP A 207 -15.87 -18.96 3.54
CA ASP A 207 -17.22 -18.71 4.05
C ASP A 207 -17.22 -17.55 5.06
N GLY A 208 -16.22 -17.49 5.94
CA GLY A 208 -16.07 -16.39 6.88
C GLY A 208 -15.89 -15.02 6.21
N VAL A 209 -15.07 -14.95 5.14
CA VAL A 209 -14.92 -13.73 4.35
C VAL A 209 -16.22 -13.36 3.64
N LEU A 210 -16.90 -14.33 3.01
CA LEU A 210 -18.19 -14.10 2.35
C LEU A 210 -19.26 -13.61 3.35
N ASN A 211 -19.27 -14.16 4.56
CA ASN A 211 -20.18 -13.72 5.62
C ASN A 211 -19.92 -12.27 6.05
N TRP A 212 -18.65 -11.84 6.14
CA TRP A 212 -18.34 -10.42 6.38
C TRP A 212 -18.82 -9.52 5.24
N LEU A 213 -18.65 -9.95 3.99
CA LEU A 213 -19.10 -9.20 2.82
C LEU A 213 -20.63 -9.17 2.67
N ALA A 214 -21.34 -10.14 3.28
CA ALA A 214 -22.80 -10.17 3.34
C ALA A 214 -23.40 -9.26 4.43
N LEU A 215 -22.58 -8.66 5.30
CA LEU A 215 -23.07 -7.71 6.31
C LEU A 215 -23.74 -6.48 5.66
N ASN A 216 -24.53 -5.76 6.47
CA ASN A 216 -25.11 -4.49 6.05
C ASN A 216 -24.01 -3.45 5.79
N LYS A 217 -24.31 -2.45 4.96
CA LYS A 217 -23.35 -1.43 4.50
C LYS A 217 -22.56 -0.76 5.63
N THR A 218 -23.17 -0.54 6.78
CA THR A 218 -22.51 0.10 7.94
C THR A 218 -21.52 -0.81 8.67
N ALA A 219 -21.73 -2.13 8.66
CA ALA A 219 -20.88 -3.11 9.33
C ALA A 219 -19.96 -3.85 8.36
N ARG A 220 -20.20 -3.75 7.06
CA ARG A 220 -19.43 -4.46 6.03
C ARG A 220 -18.02 -3.87 5.91
N PRO A 221 -16.95 -4.69 5.93
CA PRO A 221 -15.60 -4.20 5.73
C PRO A 221 -15.37 -3.76 4.28
N SER A 222 -14.69 -2.63 4.09
CA SER A 222 -14.24 -2.12 2.79
C SER A 222 -12.91 -2.75 2.35
N PHE A 223 -12.11 -3.22 3.30
CA PHE A 223 -10.85 -3.91 3.05
C PHE A 223 -10.81 -5.25 3.79
N VAL A 224 -10.53 -6.34 3.07
CA VAL A 224 -10.47 -7.69 3.63
C VAL A 224 -9.16 -8.36 3.25
N THR A 225 -8.51 -9.05 4.18
CA THR A 225 -7.38 -9.94 3.87
C THR A 225 -7.74 -11.40 4.13
N LEU A 226 -7.27 -12.30 3.28
CA LEU A 226 -7.40 -13.75 3.44
C LEU A 226 -6.05 -14.44 3.21
N TYR A 227 -5.58 -15.17 4.22
CA TYR A 227 -4.37 -15.99 4.13
C TYR A 227 -4.70 -17.48 3.95
N MET A 228 -3.97 -18.14 3.04
CA MET A 228 -4.14 -19.54 2.67
C MET A 228 -2.78 -20.23 2.52
N GLU A 229 -2.49 -21.23 3.36
CA GLU A 229 -1.21 -21.94 3.41
C GLU A 229 -1.10 -23.17 2.47
N SER A 230 -2.11 -23.41 1.62
CA SER A 230 -2.32 -24.71 0.99
C SER A 230 -1.12 -25.21 0.17
N VAL A 231 -0.37 -24.32 -0.50
CA VAL A 231 0.69 -24.73 -1.42
C VAL A 231 2.06 -24.86 -0.71
N ASP A 232 2.37 -24.00 0.25
CA ASP A 232 3.60 -24.06 1.05
C ASP A 232 3.75 -25.40 1.81
N HIS A 233 2.69 -25.84 2.49
CA HIS A 233 2.72 -27.12 3.22
C HIS A 233 2.96 -28.34 2.31
N GLN A 234 2.59 -28.25 1.03
CA GLN A 234 2.69 -29.38 0.11
C GLN A 234 4.08 -29.49 -0.53
N VAL A 235 4.67 -28.35 -0.89
CA VAL A 235 6.04 -28.31 -1.40
C VAL A 235 7.04 -28.61 -0.29
N GLY A 236 6.81 -28.13 0.93
CA GLY A 236 7.62 -28.48 2.11
C GLY A 236 7.60 -29.97 2.47
N THR A 237 6.59 -30.71 2.02
CA THR A 237 6.44 -32.16 2.25
C THR A 237 6.81 -33.03 1.03
N GLY A 238 7.23 -32.42 -0.08
CA GLY A 238 7.61 -33.14 -1.31
C GLY A 238 6.43 -33.76 -2.08
N ASN A 239 5.19 -33.35 -1.77
CA ASN A 239 4.00 -33.84 -2.45
C ASN A 239 3.60 -32.92 -3.62
N PRO A 240 3.10 -33.46 -4.74
CA PRO A 240 2.54 -32.63 -5.81
C PRO A 240 1.32 -31.86 -5.31
N PRO A 241 1.09 -30.61 -5.76
CA PRO A 241 -0.08 -29.84 -5.33
C PRO A 241 -1.38 -30.53 -5.78
N PRO A 242 -2.40 -30.66 -4.90
CA PRO A 242 -3.72 -31.08 -5.31
C PRO A 242 -4.34 -30.00 -6.18
N ALA A 243 -5.35 -30.38 -6.96
CA ALA A 243 -6.11 -29.43 -7.73
C ALA A 243 -6.69 -28.36 -6.78
N LEU A 244 -6.37 -27.09 -7.04
CA LEU A 244 -7.03 -25.96 -6.41
C LEU A 244 -8.38 -25.80 -7.13
N THR A 245 -9.32 -26.66 -6.79
CA THR A 245 -10.72 -26.58 -7.23
C THR A 245 -11.50 -25.61 -6.38
#